data_AF-A0A7Y3P7E8-F1
#
_entry.id   AF-A0A7Y3P7E8-F1
#
_cell.length_a   1.000
_cell.length_b   1.000
_cell.length_c   1.000
_cell.angle_alpha   90.00
_cell.angle_beta   90.00
_cell.angle_gamma   90.00
#
_symmetry.space_group_name_H-M   'P 1'
#
loop_
_entity.id
_entity.type
_entity.pdbx_description
1 polymer ?
#
loop_
_entity_poly.entity_id
_entity_poly.type
_entity_poly.pdbx_seq_one_letter_code
_entity_poly.pdbx_strand_id
1 'polypeptide(L)'
;MKRSLWMLVAVIGLASAAHAGSQNDAGCGLGAQLFKDNRPVDQILGATTNGTSGNQTFAITTGTLGCSSGGLIKSSREREVFTASNLRVLEQELAAGKGEYTASLAALSGCPAAPFQAFAKSHYDALFPSDKTTSSELLIHLDQAIGSNSAMAKACAL
;
A
#
# COMPACT_ATOMS: atom_id res chain seq x y z
N MET A 1 33.43 20.69 -39.42
CA MET A 1 33.77 19.35 -38.87
C MET A 1 33.24 19.27 -37.43
N LYS A 2 31.94 19.01 -37.23
CA LYS A 2 31.36 17.71 -36.81
C LYS A 2 32.17 17.00 -35.70
N ARG A 3 31.78 17.21 -34.43
CA ARG A 3 31.80 16.20 -33.36
C ARG A 3 30.55 16.41 -32.50
N SER A 4 29.44 15.86 -32.99
CA SER A 4 28.21 15.58 -32.23
C SER A 4 28.45 14.37 -31.31
N LEU A 5 27.47 14.10 -30.42
CA LEU A 5 27.25 12.84 -29.69
C LEU A 5 28.11 12.73 -28.42
N TRP A 6 27.62 12.61 -27.17
CA TRP A 6 26.41 11.99 -26.63
C TRP A 6 26.10 12.56 -25.24
N MET A 7 24.85 12.95 -24.98
CA MET A 7 24.21 12.67 -23.69
C MET A 7 22.74 12.38 -23.98
N LEU A 8 22.47 11.11 -24.28
CA LEU A 8 21.14 10.54 -24.19
C LEU A 8 20.68 10.70 -22.74
N VAL A 9 19.86 11.70 -22.48
CA VAL A 9 19.01 11.73 -21.30
C VAL A 9 18.01 10.59 -21.50
N ALA A 10 18.35 9.42 -20.96
CA ALA A 10 17.40 8.34 -20.80
C ALA A 10 16.36 8.81 -19.77
N VAL A 11 15.27 9.42 -20.25
CA VAL A 11 14.03 9.55 -19.50
C VAL A 11 13.47 8.14 -19.38
N ILE A 12 14.01 7.38 -18.42
CA ILE A 12 13.38 6.17 -17.92
C ILE A 12 12.12 6.68 -17.24
N GLY A 13 10.97 6.41 -17.86
CA GLY A 13 9.68 6.74 -17.29
C GLY A 13 9.64 6.23 -15.85
N LEU A 14 9.45 7.15 -14.90
CA LEU A 14 9.04 6.81 -13.56
C LEU A 14 7.63 6.22 -13.67
N ALA A 15 7.56 4.94 -13.99
CA ALA A 15 6.45 4.14 -13.56
C ALA A 15 6.51 4.16 -12.04
N SER A 16 5.60 4.91 -11.43
CA SER A 16 5.30 4.84 -10.00
C SER A 16 4.80 3.42 -9.72
N ALA A 17 5.72 2.47 -9.60
CA ALA A 17 5.41 1.17 -9.04
C ALA A 17 5.09 1.45 -7.58
N ALA A 18 3.79 1.58 -7.29
CA ALA A 18 3.25 1.57 -5.95
C ALA A 18 3.60 0.21 -5.34
N HIS A 19 4.82 0.11 -4.83
CA HIS A 19 5.24 -1.03 -4.03
C HIS A 19 4.64 -0.81 -2.66
N ALA A 20 3.65 -1.64 -2.31
CA ALA A 20 3.25 -1.89 -0.94
C ALA A 20 4.47 -2.48 -0.20
N GLY A 21 5.37 -1.61 0.24
CA GLY A 21 6.51 -1.99 1.06
C GLY A 21 5.99 -2.48 2.41
N SER A 22 6.50 -3.61 2.88
CA SER A 22 6.24 -4.08 4.24
C SER A 22 6.67 -2.99 5.22
N GLN A 23 5.70 -2.29 5.82
CA GLN A 23 5.96 -1.30 6.85
C GLN A 23 6.36 -2.04 8.13
N ASN A 24 7.61 -1.86 8.54
CA ASN A 24 8.12 -2.28 9.85
C ASN A 24 8.16 -1.05 10.78
N ASP A 25 8.53 -1.23 12.04
CA ASP A 25 8.58 -0.10 12.99
C ASP A 25 9.62 0.97 12.63
N ALA A 26 10.53 0.70 11.68
CA ALA A 26 11.46 1.69 11.12
C ALA A 26 10.80 2.63 10.09
N GLY A 27 9.53 2.41 9.76
CA GLY A 27 8.71 3.25 8.88
C GLY A 27 8.85 2.88 7.40
N CYS A 28 8.86 3.90 6.53
CA CYS A 28 9.06 3.75 5.10
C CYS A 28 10.45 4.28 4.70
N GLY A 29 10.98 3.84 3.55
CA GLY A 29 12.31 4.23 3.06
C GLY A 29 13.25 3.04 2.83
N LEU A 30 14.46 3.30 2.32
CA LEU A 30 15.44 2.25 1.96
C LEU A 30 15.84 1.37 3.14
N GLY A 31 15.97 1.94 4.33
CA GLY A 31 16.28 1.17 5.54
C GLY A 31 15.19 0.15 5.84
N ALA A 32 13.92 0.54 5.74
CA ALA A 32 12.80 -0.39 5.92
C ALA A 32 12.74 -1.46 4.81
N GLN A 33 13.17 -1.13 3.59
CA GLN A 33 13.26 -2.08 2.47
C GLN A 33 14.42 -3.08 2.60
N LEU A 34 15.55 -2.66 3.18
CA LEU A 34 16.73 -3.49 3.38
C LEU A 34 16.61 -4.39 4.62
N PHE A 35 15.99 -3.89 5.68
CA PHE A 35 15.87 -4.57 6.96
C PHE A 35 14.42 -4.94 7.25
N LYS A 36 13.91 -5.97 6.56
CA LYS A 36 12.48 -6.34 6.60
C LYS A 36 12.06 -7.11 7.87
N ASP A 37 13.02 -7.68 8.58
CA ASP A 37 12.78 -8.45 9.78
C ASP A 37 12.42 -7.53 10.97
N ASN A 38 11.44 -7.93 11.79
CA ASN A 38 10.99 -7.14 12.94
C ASN A 38 11.82 -7.39 14.22
N ARG A 39 13.11 -7.70 14.09
CA ARG A 39 13.99 -7.80 15.28
C ARG A 39 14.43 -6.39 15.68
N PRO A 40 14.65 -6.11 16.99
CA PRO A 40 15.07 -4.78 17.44
C PRO A 40 16.32 -4.25 16.74
N VAL A 41 17.29 -5.14 16.43
CA VAL A 41 18.51 -4.77 15.71
C VAL A 41 18.23 -4.30 14.28
N ASP A 42 17.32 -4.97 13.58
CA ASP A 42 16.95 -4.63 12.21
C ASP A 42 16.17 -3.32 12.15
N GLN A 43 15.34 -3.07 13.17
CA GLN A 43 14.64 -1.78 13.30
C GLN A 43 15.61 -0.63 13.53
N ILE A 44 16.62 -0.81 14.40
CA ILE A 44 17.65 0.19 14.65
C ILE A 44 18.47 0.46 13.38
N LEU A 45 18.86 -0.60 12.67
CA LEU A 45 19.61 -0.47 11.42
C LEU A 45 18.76 0.16 10.31
N GLY A 46 17.49 -0.20 10.21
CA GLY A 46 16.52 0.40 9.30
C GLY A 46 16.33 1.88 9.57
N ALA A 47 16.09 2.26 10.82
CA ALA A 47 15.95 3.66 11.23
C ALA A 47 17.24 4.46 11.00
N THR A 48 18.41 3.89 11.34
CA THR A 48 19.71 4.52 11.10
C THR A 48 19.94 4.72 9.61
N THR A 49 19.67 3.71 8.78
CA THR A 49 19.83 3.78 7.31
C THR A 49 18.86 4.79 6.69
N ASN A 50 17.63 4.88 7.20
CA ASN A 50 16.63 5.86 6.78
C ASN A 50 17.05 7.30 7.10
N GLY A 51 17.62 7.52 8.29
CA GLY A 51 18.15 8.81 8.73
C GLY A 51 19.46 9.20 8.03
N THR A 52 20.28 8.20 7.67
CA THR A 52 21.55 8.44 6.97
C THR A 52 21.25 8.95 5.56
N SER A 53 21.84 10.10 5.22
CA SER A 53 21.67 10.76 3.91
C SER A 53 20.25 11.25 3.58
N GLY A 54 19.35 11.36 4.57
CA GLY A 54 18.00 11.93 4.38
C GLY A 54 17.14 11.15 3.38
N ASN A 55 17.46 9.88 3.14
CA ASN A 55 16.83 9.11 2.09
C ASN A 55 15.35 8.78 2.41
N GLN A 56 14.97 8.69 3.69
CA GLN A 56 13.56 8.65 4.07
C GLN A 56 12.84 9.96 3.70
N THR A 57 13.46 11.12 3.93
CA THR A 57 12.87 12.40 3.54
C THR A 57 12.69 12.50 2.03
N PHE A 58 13.71 12.07 1.26
CA PHE A 58 13.59 11.98 -0.20
C PHE A 58 12.48 11.02 -0.63
N ALA A 59 12.39 9.85 0.01
CA ALA A 59 11.34 8.87 -0.24
C ALA A 59 9.94 9.45 0.02
N ILE A 60 9.76 10.18 1.12
CA ILE A 60 8.50 10.87 1.45
C ILE A 60 8.17 11.95 0.43
N THR A 61 9.14 12.80 0.06
CA THR A 61 8.88 13.92 -0.88
C THR A 61 8.63 13.46 -2.31
N THR A 62 9.28 12.36 -2.72
CA THR A 62 9.15 11.81 -4.08
C THR A 62 8.13 10.70 -4.21
N GLY A 63 7.59 10.18 -3.10
CA GLY A 63 6.69 9.03 -3.11
C GLY A 63 7.38 7.75 -3.57
N THR A 64 8.61 7.49 -3.10
CA THR A 64 9.43 6.32 -3.49
C THR A 64 9.77 5.43 -2.29
N LEU A 65 10.42 4.29 -2.53
CA LEU A 65 10.94 3.39 -1.49
C LEU A 65 9.91 2.92 -0.45
N GLY A 66 8.65 2.78 -0.87
CA GLY A 66 7.53 2.39 0.00
C GLY A 66 6.99 3.54 0.86
N CYS A 67 7.50 4.76 0.71
CA CYS A 67 6.87 5.96 1.23
C CYS A 67 5.87 6.49 0.20
N SER A 68 4.65 6.80 0.63
CA SER A 68 3.68 7.56 -0.16
C SER A 68 3.54 8.96 0.45
N SER A 69 3.47 9.98 -0.40
CA SER A 69 3.23 11.37 -0.02
C SER A 69 1.74 11.67 0.24
N GLY A 70 0.85 10.74 -0.07
CA GLY A 70 -0.57 10.78 0.28
C GLY A 70 -0.79 10.35 1.74
N GLY A 71 -1.85 10.83 2.39
CA GLY A 71 -2.17 10.69 3.82
C GLY A 71 -2.36 9.27 4.40
N LEU A 72 -1.74 8.26 3.80
CA LEU A 72 -1.79 6.85 4.15
C LEU A 72 -1.18 6.52 5.52
N ILE A 73 -0.25 7.32 6.05
CA ILE A 73 0.48 7.00 7.30
C ILE A 73 -0.45 6.91 8.52
N LYS A 74 -1.53 7.70 8.57
CA LYS A 74 -2.53 7.63 9.64
C LYS A 74 -3.67 6.66 9.33
N SER A 75 -4.14 6.66 8.08
CA SER A 75 -5.23 5.78 7.63
C SER A 75 -4.84 4.29 7.72
N SER A 76 -3.59 3.95 7.47
CA SER A 76 -3.11 2.55 7.49
C SER A 76 -3.35 1.86 8.84
N ARG A 77 -3.09 2.53 9.97
CA ARG A 77 -3.26 1.91 11.30
C ARG A 77 -4.74 1.81 11.70
N GLU A 78 -5.53 2.85 11.47
CA GLU A 78 -6.97 2.81 11.75
C GLU A 78 -7.67 1.74 10.91
N ARG A 79 -7.31 1.65 9.62
CA ARG A 79 -7.78 0.63 8.69
C ARG A 79 -7.37 -0.78 9.10
N GLU A 80 -6.13 -0.96 9.55
CA GLU A 80 -5.64 -2.25 10.04
C GLU A 80 -6.37 -2.70 11.31
N VAL A 81 -6.49 -1.83 12.31
CA VAL A 81 -7.21 -2.14 13.56
C VAL A 81 -8.69 -2.42 13.29
N PHE A 82 -9.32 -1.63 12.42
CA PHE A 82 -10.70 -1.83 11.99
C PHE A 82 -10.87 -3.19 11.29
N THR A 83 -9.98 -3.52 10.37
CA THR A 83 -10.04 -4.78 9.61
C THR A 83 -9.81 -5.97 10.53
N ALA A 84 -8.83 -5.90 11.44
CA ALA A 84 -8.56 -6.95 12.40
C ALA A 84 -9.75 -7.20 13.35
N SER A 85 -10.39 -6.14 13.84
CA SER A 85 -11.52 -6.23 14.77
C SER A 85 -12.80 -6.77 14.10
N ASN A 86 -12.91 -6.61 12.77
CA ASN A 86 -14.14 -6.90 12.03
C ASN A 86 -13.94 -7.95 10.92
N LEU A 87 -12.84 -8.70 10.93
CA LEU A 87 -12.44 -9.58 9.81
C LEU A 87 -13.55 -10.56 9.39
N ARG A 88 -14.20 -11.21 10.35
CA ARG A 88 -15.26 -12.20 10.07
C ARG A 88 -16.51 -11.59 9.44
N VAL A 89 -16.91 -10.39 9.85
CA VAL A 89 -18.07 -9.71 9.24
C VAL A 89 -17.69 -9.13 7.88
N LEU A 90 -16.46 -8.61 7.75
CA LEU A 90 -15.91 -8.15 6.48
C LEU A 90 -15.85 -9.28 5.46
N GLU A 91 -15.40 -10.48 5.84
CA GLU A 91 -15.40 -11.65 4.96
C GLU A 91 -16.79 -11.91 4.34
N GLN A 92 -17.84 -11.87 5.15
CA GLN A 92 -19.22 -12.08 4.70
C GLN A 92 -19.74 -10.94 3.82
N GLU A 93 -19.49 -9.69 4.21
CA GLU A 93 -19.99 -8.52 3.49
C GLU A 93 -19.24 -8.26 2.17
N LEU A 94 -17.93 -8.53 2.13
CA LEU A 94 -17.11 -8.48 0.92
C LEU A 94 -17.56 -9.56 -0.07
N ALA A 95 -17.84 -10.79 0.41
CA ALA A 95 -18.43 -11.85 -0.41
C ALA A 95 -19.83 -11.46 -0.94
N ALA A 96 -20.63 -10.80 -0.10
CA ALA A 96 -21.95 -10.34 -0.47
C ALA A 96 -21.89 -9.16 -1.48
N GLY A 97 -20.85 -8.34 -1.41
CA GLY A 97 -20.71 -7.09 -2.15
C GLY A 97 -21.61 -5.98 -1.62
N LYS A 98 -21.90 -5.99 -0.32
CA LYS A 98 -22.71 -4.99 0.38
C LYS A 98 -22.54 -5.13 1.89
N GLY A 99 -22.71 -4.02 2.59
CA GLY A 99 -22.76 -4.01 4.05
C GLY A 99 -22.09 -2.78 4.66
N GLU A 100 -22.31 -2.58 5.96
CA GLU A 100 -21.88 -1.36 6.64
C GLU A 100 -20.38 -1.39 6.92
N TYR A 101 -19.83 -2.52 7.34
CA TYR A 101 -18.41 -2.66 7.63
C TYR A 101 -17.57 -2.55 6.35
N THR A 102 -18.06 -3.10 5.23
CA THR A 102 -17.40 -2.94 3.93
C THR A 102 -17.48 -1.49 3.45
N ALA A 103 -18.58 -0.78 3.72
CA ALA A 103 -18.68 0.65 3.42
C ALA A 103 -17.70 1.48 4.28
N SER A 104 -17.54 1.15 5.57
CA SER A 104 -16.54 1.76 6.44
C SER A 104 -15.12 1.46 5.97
N LEU A 105 -14.82 0.23 5.55
CA LEU A 105 -13.51 -0.13 4.98
C LEU A 105 -13.23 0.63 3.68
N ALA A 106 -14.24 0.84 2.85
CA ALA A 106 -14.14 1.68 1.65
C ALA A 106 -13.77 3.12 2.02
N ALA A 107 -14.47 3.70 3.00
CA ALA A 107 -14.21 5.05 3.48
C ALA A 107 -12.79 5.19 4.06
N LEU A 108 -12.34 4.22 4.85
CA LEU A 108 -10.96 4.17 5.38
C LEU A 108 -9.93 4.02 4.27
N SER A 109 -10.27 3.32 3.18
CA SER A 109 -9.43 3.20 1.98
C SER A 109 -9.54 4.38 1.02
N GLY A 110 -10.26 5.45 1.38
CA GLY A 110 -10.46 6.61 0.51
C GLY A 110 -11.28 6.31 -0.75
N CYS A 111 -12.03 5.21 -0.77
CA CYS A 111 -12.80 4.73 -1.91
C CYS A 111 -14.30 5.04 -1.77
N PRO A 112 -15.01 5.28 -2.88
CA PRO A 112 -16.47 5.33 -2.87
C PRO A 112 -17.05 3.95 -2.55
N ALA A 113 -18.04 3.89 -1.65
CA ALA A 113 -18.55 2.64 -1.09
C ALA A 113 -19.13 1.67 -2.14
N ALA A 114 -20.04 2.12 -3.00
CA ALA A 114 -20.70 1.21 -3.95
C ALA A 114 -19.74 0.59 -4.99
N PRO A 115 -18.86 1.37 -5.65
CA PRO A 115 -17.85 0.78 -6.54
C PRO A 115 -16.88 -0.16 -5.81
N PHE A 116 -16.44 0.20 -4.60
CA PHE A 116 -15.58 -0.63 -3.78
C PHE A 116 -16.23 -1.98 -3.41
N GLN A 117 -17.49 -1.95 -2.98
CA GLN A 117 -18.25 -3.16 -2.62
C GLN A 117 -18.42 -4.10 -3.81
N ALA A 118 -18.77 -3.56 -4.98
CA ALA A 118 -18.87 -4.34 -6.21
C ALA A 118 -17.52 -4.93 -6.63
N PHE A 119 -16.45 -4.14 -6.54
CA PHE A 119 -15.09 -4.55 -6.84
C PHE A 119 -14.61 -5.67 -5.89
N ALA A 120 -14.79 -5.50 -4.58
CA ALA A 120 -14.41 -6.50 -3.60
C ALA A 120 -15.14 -7.82 -3.82
N LYS A 121 -16.44 -7.77 -4.17
CA LYS A 121 -17.20 -8.97 -4.53
C LYS A 121 -16.62 -9.67 -5.75
N SER A 122 -16.30 -8.94 -6.82
CA SER A 122 -15.76 -9.55 -8.04
C SER A 122 -14.34 -10.08 -7.88
N HIS A 123 -13.60 -9.63 -6.86
CA HIS A 123 -12.24 -10.06 -6.55
C HIS A 123 -12.15 -10.90 -5.27
N TYR A 124 -13.29 -11.40 -4.75
CA TYR A 124 -13.34 -12.05 -3.44
C TYR A 124 -12.33 -13.19 -3.29
N ASP A 125 -12.22 -14.08 -4.28
CA ASP A 125 -11.28 -15.21 -4.24
C ASP A 125 -9.80 -14.77 -4.19
N ALA A 126 -9.49 -13.59 -4.74
CA ALA A 126 -8.15 -13.01 -4.66
C ALA A 126 -7.91 -12.32 -3.31
N LEU A 127 -8.97 -11.80 -2.68
CA LEU A 127 -8.90 -11.17 -1.36
C LEU A 127 -8.77 -12.23 -0.25
N PHE A 128 -9.50 -13.34 -0.37
CA PHE A 128 -9.53 -14.48 0.55
C PHE A 128 -9.13 -15.78 -0.15
N PRO A 129 -7.84 -15.97 -0.52
CA PRO A 129 -7.37 -17.18 -1.18
C PRO A 129 -7.46 -18.43 -0.30
N SER A 130 -7.68 -18.28 1.02
CA SER A 130 -7.94 -19.38 1.94
C SER A 130 -8.71 -18.92 3.17
N ASP A 131 -9.34 -19.85 3.88
CA ASP A 131 -10.03 -19.62 5.16
C ASP A 131 -9.09 -19.13 6.30
N LYS A 132 -7.78 -19.06 6.04
CA LYS A 132 -6.76 -18.59 6.99
C LYS A 132 -6.26 -17.17 6.71
N THR A 133 -6.81 -16.50 5.69
CA THR A 133 -6.40 -15.14 5.36
C THR A 133 -6.56 -14.21 6.56
N THR A 134 -5.46 -13.56 6.92
CA THR A 134 -5.40 -12.60 8.03
C THR A 134 -5.85 -11.21 7.60
N SER A 135 -6.11 -10.32 8.56
CA SER A 135 -6.49 -8.93 8.28
C SER A 135 -5.41 -8.17 7.49
N SER A 136 -4.14 -8.43 7.78
CA SER A 136 -3.02 -7.78 7.09
C SER A 136 -2.88 -8.31 5.65
N GLU A 137 -3.05 -9.62 5.43
CA GLU A 137 -3.07 -10.21 4.08
C GLU A 137 -4.25 -9.69 3.25
N LEU A 138 -5.44 -9.58 3.85
CA LEU A 138 -6.61 -9.00 3.19
C LEU A 138 -6.32 -7.58 2.67
N LEU A 139 -5.73 -6.71 3.51
CA LEU A 139 -5.39 -5.35 3.12
C LEU A 139 -4.31 -5.31 2.01
N ILE A 140 -3.31 -6.20 2.07
CA ILE A 140 -2.30 -6.32 1.02
C ILE A 140 -2.95 -6.72 -0.31
N HIS A 141 -3.78 -7.77 -0.32
CA HIS A 141 -4.47 -8.22 -1.53
C HIS A 141 -5.40 -7.14 -2.08
N LEU A 142 -6.10 -6.42 -1.20
CA LEU A 142 -7.00 -5.35 -1.57
C LEU A 142 -6.25 -4.18 -2.22
N ASP A 143 -5.17 -3.70 -1.60
CA ASP A 143 -4.36 -2.59 -2.13
C ASP A 143 -3.72 -2.99 -3.48
N GLN A 144 -3.24 -4.24 -3.61
CA GLN A 144 -2.74 -4.77 -4.88
C GLN A 144 -3.82 -4.85 -5.97
N ALA A 145 -5.01 -5.33 -5.63
CA ALA A 145 -6.12 -5.44 -6.56
C ALA A 145 -6.60 -4.06 -7.03
N ILE A 146 -6.74 -3.09 -6.10
CA ILE A 146 -7.13 -1.71 -6.42
C ILE A 146 -6.06 -1.05 -7.29
N GLY A 147 -4.78 -1.17 -6.92
CA GLY A 147 -3.67 -0.60 -7.70
C GLY A 147 -3.53 -1.18 -9.10
N SER A 148 -3.89 -2.45 -9.28
CA SER A 148 -3.89 -3.13 -10.59
C SER A 148 -5.11 -2.76 -11.46
N ASN A 149 -6.15 -2.15 -10.87
CA ASN A 149 -7.35 -1.72 -11.57
C ASN A 149 -7.35 -0.19 -11.76
N SER A 150 -7.07 0.27 -12.97
CA SER A 150 -6.94 1.71 -13.26
C SER A 150 -8.20 2.55 -12.98
N ALA A 151 -9.39 1.96 -12.93
CA ALA A 151 -10.62 2.66 -12.56
C ALA A 151 -10.74 2.80 -11.04
N MET A 152 -10.47 1.73 -10.28
CA MET A 152 -10.45 1.78 -8.81
C MET A 152 -9.32 2.67 -8.29
N ALA A 153 -8.11 2.56 -8.84
CA ALA A 153 -6.97 3.40 -8.45
C ALA A 153 -7.23 4.90 -8.65
N LYS A 154 -8.08 5.29 -9.61
CA LYS A 154 -8.51 6.68 -9.80
C LYS A 154 -9.66 7.09 -8.88
N ALA A 155 -10.56 6.14 -8.59
CA ALA A 155 -11.73 6.38 -7.75
C ALA A 155 -11.37 6.43 -6.27
N CYS A 156 -10.35 5.71 -5.85
CA CYS A 156 -9.83 5.70 -4.49
C CYS A 156 -8.73 6.74 -4.32
N ALA A 157 -8.84 7.57 -3.28
CA ALA A 157 -7.78 8.46 -2.84
C ALA A 157 -6.79 7.70 -1.94
N LEU A 158 -6.17 6.66 -2.49
CA LEU A 158 -5.03 5.97 -1.87
C LEU A 158 -3.78 6.86 -1.95
#